data_AF-A0A226EU72-F1
#
_entry.id   AF-A0A226EU72-F1
#
_cell.length_a   1.000
_cell.length_b   1.000
_cell.length_c   1.000
_cell.angle_alpha   90.00
_cell.angle_beta   90.00
_cell.angle_gamma   90.00
#
_symmetry.space_group_name_H-M   'P 1'
#
loop_
_entity.id
_entity.type
_entity.pdbx_description
1 polymer ?
#
loop_
_entity_poly.entity_id
_entity_poly.type
_entity_poly.pdbx_seq_one_letter_code
_entity_poly.pdbx_strand_id
1 'polypeptide(L)'
;MALKVSMGFKRYGRGEFILNNLNMEVGRGEIYGLLGASGCGKTTLISCVVGLRKLDRGTIEVFGQERYGKVGNLCGYMPQELSLLKALSIAEVLRYFGMIYGMSSEAIDEQIKFLANFLDLPSVNSSIQNLRTYRWGGSITKTTVGQ
;
A
#
# COMPACT_ATOMS: atom_id res chain seq x y z
N MET A 1 2.23 0.23 -19.93
CA MET A 1 3.14 0.32 -18.78
C MET A 1 2.38 0.80 -17.53
N ALA A 2 2.63 0.22 -16.37
CA ALA A 2 2.08 0.64 -15.08
C ALA A 2 3.12 1.38 -14.22
N LEU A 3 4.37 0.94 -14.23
CA LEU A 3 5.49 1.59 -13.55
C LEU A 3 6.71 1.60 -14.45
N LYS A 4 7.45 2.70 -14.48
CA LYS A 4 8.79 2.78 -15.07
C LYS A 4 9.69 3.63 -14.17
N VAL A 5 10.86 3.09 -13.85
CA VAL A 5 11.93 3.81 -13.16
C VAL A 5 13.13 3.86 -14.10
N SER A 6 13.64 5.05 -14.36
CA SER A 6 14.80 5.26 -15.25
C SER A 6 15.92 5.95 -14.49
N MET A 7 17.11 5.33 -14.50
CA MET A 7 18.32 5.83 -13.83
C MET A 7 18.06 6.25 -12.38
N GLY A 8 17.36 5.41 -11.60
CA GLY A 8 16.95 5.72 -10.25
C GLY A 8 18.10 5.66 -9.24
N PHE A 9 18.41 6.78 -8.59
CA PHE A 9 19.39 6.85 -7.51
C PHE A 9 18.76 7.33 -6.20
N LYS A 10 19.12 6.70 -5.08
CA LYS A 10 18.70 7.11 -3.75
C LYS A 10 19.73 6.76 -2.68
N ARG A 11 20.11 7.73 -1.85
CA ARG A 11 20.88 7.58 -0.62
C ARG A 11 20.25 8.38 0.52
N TYR A 12 20.67 8.09 1.76
CA TYR A 12 20.37 8.92 2.91
C TYR A 12 21.67 9.47 3.49
N GLY A 13 21.73 10.79 3.73
CA GLY A 13 22.92 11.46 4.21
C GLY A 13 24.11 11.29 3.25
N ARG A 14 25.30 11.05 3.83
CA ARG A 14 26.55 10.82 3.09
C ARG A 14 26.90 9.34 2.89
N GLY A 15 25.96 8.43 3.17
CA GLY A 15 26.17 7.00 3.02
C GLY A 15 26.19 6.52 1.57
N GLU A 16 26.30 5.21 1.42
CA GLU A 16 26.19 4.53 0.13
C GLU A 16 24.80 4.69 -0.48
N PHE A 17 24.73 4.50 -1.80
CA PHE A 17 23.47 4.46 -2.51
C PHE A 17 22.71 3.18 -2.18
N ILE A 18 21.49 3.35 -1.67
CA ILE A 18 20.54 2.26 -1.46
C ILE A 18 19.93 1.83 -2.80
N LEU A 19 19.62 2.82 -3.65
CA LEU A 19 19.29 2.59 -5.06
C LEU A 19 20.42 3.20 -5.88
N ASN A 20 21.09 2.40 -6.70
CA ASN A 20 22.23 2.81 -7.52
C ASN A 20 21.96 2.44 -8.98
N ASN A 21 21.61 3.42 -9.81
CA ASN A 21 21.24 3.24 -11.21
C ASN A 21 20.14 2.18 -11.44
N LEU A 22 19.09 2.22 -10.63
CA LEU A 22 17.97 1.28 -10.78
C LEU A 22 17.17 1.60 -12.05
N ASN A 23 16.99 0.61 -12.91
CA ASN A 23 16.11 0.67 -14.06
C ASN A 23 15.12 -0.49 -13.95
N MET A 24 13.82 -0.19 -14.00
CA MET A 24 12.78 -1.22 -13.94
C MET A 24 11.52 -0.78 -14.66
N GLU A 25 10.80 -1.74 -15.20
CA GLU A 25 9.50 -1.56 -15.84
C GLU A 25 8.54 -2.63 -15.35
N VAL A 26 7.28 -2.25 -15.12
CA VAL A 26 6.20 -3.16 -14.75
C VAL A 26 5.01 -2.86 -15.64
N GLY A 27 4.56 -3.86 -16.39
CA GLY A 27 3.40 -3.82 -17.27
C GLY A 27 2.08 -3.65 -16.52
N ARG A 28 1.02 -3.31 -17.27
CA ARG A 28 -0.34 -3.25 -16.68
C ARG A 28 -0.85 -4.68 -16.46
N GLY A 29 -1.42 -4.93 -15.29
CA GLY A 29 -1.92 -6.26 -14.92
C GLY A 29 -0.83 -7.25 -14.47
N GLU A 30 0.42 -6.82 -14.39
CA GLU A 30 1.52 -7.66 -13.92
C GLU A 30 1.62 -7.66 -12.39
N ILE A 31 2.00 -8.81 -11.85
CA ILE A 31 2.39 -8.97 -10.45
C ILE A 31 3.92 -9.00 -10.40
N TYR A 32 4.52 -8.03 -9.72
CA TYR A 32 5.97 -7.92 -9.61
C TYR A 32 6.43 -8.20 -8.16
N GLY A 33 7.24 -9.24 -7.98
CA GLY A 33 7.80 -9.62 -6.68
C GLY A 33 9.15 -8.96 -6.41
N LEU A 34 9.23 -8.13 -5.37
CA LEU A 34 10.49 -7.49 -4.97
C LEU A 34 11.20 -8.30 -3.89
N LEU A 35 12.26 -9.02 -4.26
CA LEU A 35 13.00 -9.94 -3.41
C LEU A 35 14.38 -9.41 -3.02
N GLY A 36 14.86 -9.77 -1.83
CA GLY A 36 16.20 -9.42 -1.34
C GLY A 36 16.30 -9.39 0.18
N ALA A 37 17.52 -9.35 0.72
CA ALA A 37 17.78 -9.32 2.16
C ALA A 37 17.16 -8.08 2.86
N SER A 38 17.01 -8.12 4.19
CA SER A 38 16.63 -6.92 4.94
C SER A 38 17.65 -5.80 4.70
N GLY A 39 17.17 -4.56 4.56
CA GLY A 39 18.04 -3.40 4.29
C GLY A 39 18.47 -3.19 2.84
N CYS A 40 18.19 -4.11 1.90
CA CYS A 40 18.61 -3.97 0.49
C CYS A 40 17.86 -2.89 -0.32
N GLY A 41 17.00 -2.09 0.32
CA GLY A 41 16.32 -0.96 -0.33
C GLY A 41 14.90 -1.20 -0.83
N LYS A 42 14.27 -2.35 -0.53
CA LYS A 42 12.89 -2.65 -0.99
C LYS A 42 11.86 -1.59 -0.58
N THR A 43 11.79 -1.31 0.72
CA THR A 43 10.89 -0.30 1.27
C THR A 43 11.25 1.10 0.76
N THR A 44 12.55 1.37 0.51
CA THR A 44 13.00 2.63 -0.09
C THR A 44 12.48 2.78 -1.51
N LEU A 45 12.55 1.73 -2.33
CA LEU A 45 12.01 1.71 -3.68
C LEU A 45 10.49 1.94 -3.67
N ILE A 46 9.75 1.16 -2.87
CA ILE A 46 8.29 1.31 -2.74
C ILE A 46 7.95 2.75 -2.32
N SER A 47 8.64 3.31 -1.34
CA SER A 47 8.43 4.69 -0.87
C SER A 47 8.68 5.73 -1.97
N CYS A 48 9.64 5.50 -2.86
CA CYS A 48 9.87 6.38 -4.00
C CYS A 48 8.74 6.25 -5.03
N VAL A 49 8.32 5.02 -5.33
CA VAL A 49 7.23 4.73 -6.28
C VAL A 49 5.91 5.36 -5.85
N VAL A 50 5.54 5.24 -4.57
CA VAL A 50 4.29 5.83 -4.03
C VAL A 50 4.42 7.33 -3.74
N GLY A 51 5.57 7.94 -4.02
CA GLY A 51 5.81 9.37 -3.90
C GLY A 51 6.01 9.88 -2.46
N LEU A 52 6.26 8.99 -1.51
CA LEU A 52 6.61 9.36 -0.12
C LEU A 52 8.06 9.86 -0.02
N ARG A 53 8.93 9.47 -0.95
CA ARG A 53 10.32 9.91 -1.04
C ARG A 53 10.64 10.30 -2.49
N LYS A 54 11.48 11.32 -2.67
CA LYS A 54 12.03 11.66 -3.99
C LYS A 54 13.31 10.86 -4.23
N LEU A 55 13.53 10.42 -5.47
CA LEU A 55 14.85 10.00 -5.93
C LEU A 55 15.83 11.18 -5.86
N ASP A 56 17.11 10.88 -5.69
CA ASP A 56 18.17 11.89 -5.78
C ASP A 56 18.50 12.21 -7.24
N ARG A 57 18.38 11.22 -8.15
CA ARG A 57 18.49 11.34 -9.61
C ARG A 57 17.59 10.30 -10.30
N GLY A 58 17.23 10.58 -11.54
CA GLY A 58 16.35 9.73 -12.36
C GLY A 58 14.88 10.11 -12.28
N THR A 59 14.04 9.30 -12.92
CA THR A 59 12.60 9.53 -13.05
C THR A 59 11.79 8.31 -12.63
N ILE A 60 10.57 8.56 -12.15
CA ILE A 60 9.56 7.54 -11.89
C ILE A 60 8.29 7.96 -12.63
N GLU A 61 7.79 7.05 -13.45
CA GLU A 61 6.51 7.18 -14.16
C GLU A 61 5.54 6.14 -13.63
N VAL A 62 4.36 6.57 -13.21
CA VAL A 62 3.26 5.70 -12.79
C VAL A 62 2.09 5.92 -13.75
N PHE A 63 1.63 4.83 -14.38
CA PHE A 63 0.60 4.84 -15.42
C PHE A 63 0.85 5.86 -16.55
N GLY A 64 2.12 6.06 -16.93
CA GLY A 64 2.53 6.97 -18.01
C GLY A 64 2.60 8.44 -17.60
N GLN A 65 2.49 8.75 -16.30
CA GLN A 65 2.68 10.09 -15.76
C GLN A 65 3.96 10.12 -14.93
N GLU A 66 4.92 10.93 -15.34
CA GLU A 66 6.05 11.27 -14.48
C GLU A 66 5.52 12.01 -13.26
N ARG A 67 5.81 11.49 -12.06
CA ARG A 67 5.27 12.07 -10.83
C ARG A 67 6.33 12.21 -9.74
N TYR A 68 6.35 13.41 -9.16
CA TYR A 68 6.98 13.70 -7.88
C TYR A 68 5.90 14.08 -6.87
N GLY A 69 5.87 13.44 -5.70
CA GLY A 69 4.86 13.69 -4.66
C GLY A 69 3.74 12.62 -4.62
N LYS A 70 2.73 12.81 -3.75
CA LYS A 70 1.69 11.80 -3.49
C LYS A 70 0.98 11.39 -4.79
N VAL A 71 1.03 10.10 -5.09
CA VAL A 71 0.47 9.51 -6.33
C VAL A 71 -1.07 9.52 -6.35
N GLY A 72 -1.71 9.90 -5.23
CA GLY A 72 -3.16 10.09 -5.13
C GLY A 72 -3.90 8.77 -5.37
N ASN A 73 -5.04 8.85 -6.07
CA ASN A 73 -5.93 7.71 -6.33
C ASN A 73 -5.35 6.67 -7.31
N LEU A 74 -4.11 6.85 -7.80
CA LEU A 74 -3.48 5.94 -8.76
C LEU A 74 -2.72 4.79 -8.08
N CYS A 75 -2.35 4.90 -6.80
CA CYS A 75 -1.63 3.85 -6.08
C CYS A 75 -2.19 3.63 -4.68
N GLY A 76 -2.54 2.38 -4.37
CA GLY A 76 -2.72 1.94 -2.99
C GLY A 76 -1.37 1.56 -2.36
N TYR A 77 -1.14 1.97 -1.12
CA TYR A 77 0.06 1.62 -0.36
C TYR A 77 -0.33 0.97 0.97
N MET A 78 0.16 -0.24 1.21
CA MET A 78 0.00 -0.95 2.48
C MET A 78 1.34 -0.86 3.24
N PRO A 79 1.46 -0.02 4.27
CA PRO A 79 2.69 0.09 5.05
C PRO A 79 2.94 -1.17 5.88
N GLN A 80 4.21 -1.38 6.24
CA GLN A 80 4.63 -2.52 7.06
C GLN A 80 3.99 -2.52 8.46
N GLU A 81 3.85 -1.35 9.07
CA GLU A 81 3.16 -1.18 10.35
C GLU A 81 1.84 -0.45 10.14
N LEU A 82 0.74 -1.09 10.54
CA LEU A 82 -0.60 -0.53 10.44
C LEU A 82 -0.98 0.12 11.76
N SER A 83 -1.08 1.45 11.77
CA SER A 83 -1.77 2.18 12.83
C SER A 83 -3.24 2.33 12.46
N LEU A 84 -3.98 1.21 12.50
CA LEU A 84 -5.44 1.27 12.32
C LEU A 84 -6.09 2.08 13.44
N LEU A 85 -7.21 2.71 13.14
CA LEU A 85 -8.04 3.43 14.11
C LEU A 85 -8.71 2.40 15.03
N LYS A 86 -7.97 1.93 16.05
CA LYS A 86 -8.38 0.83 16.93
C LYS A 86 -9.70 1.08 17.65
N ALA A 87 -10.03 2.34 17.91
CA ALA A 87 -11.29 2.74 18.54
C ALA A 87 -12.53 2.55 17.64
N LEU A 88 -12.34 2.34 16.33
CA LEU A 88 -13.41 2.21 15.36
C LEU A 88 -13.72 0.73 15.04
N SER A 89 -14.93 0.48 14.56
CA SER A 89 -15.35 -0.76 13.89
C SER A 89 -14.83 -0.84 12.46
N ILE A 90 -14.90 -2.03 11.87
CA ILE A 90 -14.56 -2.24 10.45
C ILE A 90 -15.36 -1.28 9.55
N ALA A 91 -16.67 -1.19 9.75
CA ALA A 91 -17.54 -0.32 8.96
C ALA A 91 -17.14 1.16 9.09
N GLU A 92 -16.82 1.61 10.30
CA GLU A 92 -16.41 2.99 10.54
C GLU A 92 -15.06 3.31 9.90
N VAL A 93 -14.09 2.41 9.95
CA VAL A 93 -12.80 2.59 9.26
C VAL A 93 -13.00 2.65 7.75
N LEU A 94 -13.78 1.74 7.17
CA LEU A 94 -14.05 1.72 5.74
C LEU A 94 -14.80 2.99 5.30
N ARG A 95 -15.79 3.43 6.08
CA ARG A 95 -16.50 4.70 5.82
C ARG A 95 -15.58 5.91 5.95
N TYR A 96 -14.73 5.96 6.97
CA TYR A 96 -13.74 7.03 7.16
C TYR A 96 -12.84 7.18 5.93
N PHE A 97 -12.27 6.09 5.42
CA PHE A 97 -11.45 6.14 4.21
C PHE A 97 -12.27 6.49 2.97
N GLY A 98 -13.47 5.93 2.82
CA GLY A 98 -14.38 6.27 1.71
C GLY A 98 -14.67 7.78 1.63
N MET A 99 -14.88 8.42 2.78
CA MET A 99 -15.06 9.88 2.87
C MET A 99 -13.79 10.65 2.46
N ILE A 100 -12.60 10.19 2.88
CA ILE A 100 -11.32 10.79 2.45
C ILE A 100 -11.14 10.69 0.93
N TYR A 101 -11.59 9.59 0.33
CA TYR A 101 -11.58 9.41 -1.12
C TYR A 101 -12.69 10.17 -1.86
N GLY A 102 -13.56 10.89 -1.15
CA GLY A 102 -14.63 11.69 -1.75
C GLY A 102 -15.79 10.86 -2.31
N MET A 103 -16.01 9.64 -1.79
CA MET A 103 -17.11 8.78 -2.20
C MET A 103 -18.45 9.24 -1.58
N SER A 104 -19.56 9.01 -2.28
CA SER A 104 -20.89 9.22 -1.69
C SER A 104 -21.21 8.16 -0.63
N SER A 105 -22.13 8.46 0.28
CA SER A 105 -22.56 7.51 1.32
C SER A 105 -23.06 6.19 0.74
N GLU A 106 -23.79 6.25 -0.38
CA GLU A 106 -24.34 5.07 -1.07
C GLU A 106 -23.21 4.21 -1.64
N ALA A 107 -22.24 4.83 -2.31
CA ALA A 107 -21.07 4.13 -2.86
C ALA A 107 -20.20 3.50 -1.76
N ILE A 108 -20.06 4.18 -0.62
CA ILE A 108 -19.36 3.64 0.55
C ILE A 108 -20.07 2.40 1.07
N ASP A 109 -21.39 2.45 1.24
CA ASP A 109 -22.16 1.34 1.80
C ASP A 109 -22.16 0.11 0.87
N GLU A 110 -22.21 0.32 -0.44
CA GLU A 110 -22.02 -0.74 -1.43
C GLU A 110 -20.61 -1.34 -1.36
N GLN A 111 -19.58 -0.49 -1.28
CA GLN A 111 -18.20 -0.93 -1.20
C GLN A 111 -17.91 -1.70 0.09
N ILE A 112 -18.50 -1.29 1.23
CA ILE A 112 -18.38 -2.01 2.50
C ILE A 112 -18.96 -3.42 2.36
N LYS A 113 -20.15 -3.57 1.77
CA LYS A 113 -20.76 -4.89 1.54
C LYS A 113 -19.88 -5.76 0.64
N PHE A 114 -19.38 -5.18 -0.45
CA PHE A 114 -18.48 -5.89 -1.37
C PHE A 114 -17.20 -6.35 -0.67
N LEU A 115 -16.51 -5.45 0.04
CA LEU A 115 -15.23 -5.76 0.71
C LEU A 115 -15.42 -6.74 1.85
N ALA A 116 -16.50 -6.64 2.62
CA ALA A 116 -16.81 -7.58 3.68
C ALA A 116 -16.94 -9.02 3.16
N ASN A 117 -17.64 -9.18 2.02
CA ASN A 117 -17.79 -10.49 1.39
C ASN A 117 -16.51 -10.96 0.70
N PHE A 118 -15.86 -10.08 -0.07
CA PHE A 118 -14.67 -10.43 -0.85
C PHE A 118 -13.47 -10.81 0.03
N LEU A 119 -13.30 -10.13 1.16
CA LEU A 119 -12.20 -10.39 2.10
C LEU A 119 -12.57 -11.36 3.22
N ASP A 120 -13.78 -11.94 3.21
CA ASP A 120 -14.31 -12.82 4.26
C ASP A 120 -14.14 -12.20 5.66
N LEU A 121 -14.56 -10.94 5.81
CA LEU A 121 -14.43 -10.20 7.06
C LEU A 121 -15.46 -10.70 8.09
N PRO A 122 -15.14 -10.65 9.39
CA PRO A 122 -16.15 -10.81 10.42
C PRO A 122 -17.17 -9.67 10.36
N SER A 123 -18.21 -9.74 11.20
CA SER A 123 -19.23 -8.70 11.30
C SER A 123 -18.62 -7.30 11.25
N VAL A 124 -19.09 -6.46 10.31
CA VAL A 124 -18.52 -5.13 10.08
C VAL A 124 -18.67 -4.19 11.27
N ASN A 125 -19.55 -4.52 12.22
CA ASN A 125 -19.72 -3.81 13.49
C ASN A 125 -18.66 -4.20 14.54
N SER A 126 -17.79 -5.18 14.25
CA SER A 126 -16.72 -5.58 15.15
C SER A 126 -15.67 -4.49 15.25
N SER A 127 -15.25 -4.17 16.48
CA SER A 127 -14.16 -3.23 16.72
C SER A 127 -12.84 -3.77 16.17
N ILE A 128 -12.05 -2.89 15.54
CA ILE A 128 -10.71 -3.20 15.03
C ILE A 128 -9.81 -3.73 16.15
N GLN A 129 -9.95 -3.25 17.39
CA GLN A 129 -9.13 -3.70 18.51
C GLN A 129 -9.33 -5.19 18.85
N ASN A 130 -10.49 -5.74 18.49
CA ASN A 130 -10.82 -7.14 18.73
C ASN A 130 -10.42 -8.05 17.57
N LEU A 131 -9.90 -7.48 16.48
CA LEU A 131 -9.43 -8.26 15.35
C LEU A 131 -8.08 -8.87 15.65
N ARG A 132 -8.00 -10.18 15.48
CA ARG A 132 -6.77 -10.95 15.52
C ARG A 132 -6.46 -11.46 14.13
N THR A 133 -5.20 -11.35 13.75
CA THR A 133 -4.68 -11.93 12.52
C THR A 133 -4.05 -13.27 12.84
N TYR A 134 -4.55 -14.32 12.20
CA TYR A 134 -3.99 -15.65 12.27
C TYR A 134 -3.18 -15.91 11.00
N ARG A 135 -1.92 -16.32 11.16
CA ARG A 135 -1.10 -16.80 10.05
C ARG A 135 -1.34 -18.29 9.86
N TRP A 136 -1.97 -18.66 8.76
CA TRP A 136 -2.09 -20.05 8.35
C TRP A 136 -0.98 -20.35 7.32
N GLY A 137 -0.11 -21.31 7.62
CA GLY A 137 0.95 -21.75 6.68
C GLY A 137 1.98 -20.67 6.29
N GLY A 138 2.26 -19.70 7.16
CA GLY A 138 3.33 -18.69 6.97
C GLY A 138 3.06 -17.58 5.96
N SER A 139 2.13 -17.74 5.02
CA SER A 139 1.90 -16.79 3.92
C SER A 139 0.49 -16.21 3.84
N ILE A 140 -0.52 -16.83 4.46
CA ILE A 140 -1.91 -16.37 4.40
C ILE A 140 -2.32 -15.84 5.77
N THR A 141 -2.78 -14.59 5.80
CA THR A 141 -3.30 -13.96 7.01
C THR A 141 -4.82 -13.92 6.94
N LYS A 142 -5.50 -14.57 7.88
CA LYS A 142 -6.96 -14.46 8.05
C LYS A 142 -7.28 -13.58 9.26
N THR A 143 -8.27 -12.71 9.10
CA THR A 143 -8.72 -11.79 10.16
C THR A 143 -9.97 -12.35 10.82
N THR A 144 -9.93 -12.54 12.14
CA THR A 144 -11.07 -13.05 12.92
C THR A 144 -11.25 -12.20 14.17
N VAL A 145 -12.46 -12.17 14.74
CA VAL A 145 -12.69 -11.58 16.07
C VAL A 145 -12.10 -12.51 17.13
N GLY A 146 -11.23 -12.00 17.98
CA GLY A 146 -10.74 -12.73 19.14
C GLY A 146 -11.84 -12.89 20.20
N GLN A 147 -11.93 -14.08 20.81
CA GLN A 147 -12.56 -14.23 22.12
C GLN A 147 -11.74 -13.49 23.19
#